data_AF-A0A969AZF8-F1
#
_entry.id   AF-A0A969AZF8-F1
#
_cell.length_a   1.000
_cell.length_b   1.000
_cell.length_c   1.000
_cell.angle_alpha   90.00
_cell.angle_beta   90.00
_cell.angle_gamma   90.00
#
_symmetry.space_group_name_H-M   'P 1'
#
loop_
_entity.id
_entity.type
_entity.pdbx_description
1 polymer ?
#
loop_
_entity_poly.entity_id
_entity_poly.type
_entity_poly.pdbx_seq_one_letter_code
_entity_poly.pdbx_strand_id
1 'polypeptide(L)'
;MSFLSRFFFFTYIGLVTIAGFWGAFINPYFDFDLLFHFDPHVLSDHARINLLSQYRFLRALELGFGLFALLFYQKIFEVRTFNILFLTVMGSGIVARLVSWWADGQPNYLTLFFLSYELLGWIVIFIYTHKTRKQGADR
;
A
#
# COMPACT_ATOMS: atom_id res chain seq x y z
N MET A 1 -14.09 -5.43 16.74
CA MET A 1 -13.80 -5.41 15.28
C MET A 1 -13.73 -4.00 14.70
N SER A 2 -14.60 -3.06 15.08
CA SER A 2 -14.54 -1.65 14.63
C SER A 2 -13.16 -0.99 14.86
N PHE A 3 -12.63 -1.11 16.09
CA PHE A 3 -11.31 -0.55 16.44
C PHE A 3 -10.18 -1.18 15.63
N LEU A 4 -10.14 -2.52 15.53
CA LEU A 4 -9.08 -3.23 14.82
C LEU A 4 -9.04 -2.89 13.32
N SER A 5 -10.21 -2.80 12.69
CA SER A 5 -10.34 -2.41 11.28
C SER A 5 -9.86 -0.97 11.04
N ARG A 6 -10.24 -0.03 11.92
CA ARG A 6 -9.75 1.36 11.87
C ARG A 6 -8.25 1.44 12.13
N PHE A 7 -7.74 0.66 13.07
CA PHE A 7 -6.31 0.58 13.37
C PHE A 7 -5.53 0.16 12.13
N PHE A 8 -5.84 -1.00 11.53
CA PHE A 8 -5.19 -1.48 10.31
C PHE A 8 -5.35 -0.51 9.13
N PHE A 9 -6.50 0.13 9.01
CA PHE A 9 -6.72 1.14 7.98
C PHE A 9 -5.79 2.34 8.13
N PHE A 10 -5.79 2.99 9.29
CA PHE A 10 -5.00 4.22 9.52
C PHE A 10 -3.51 3.95 9.54
N THR A 11 -3.08 2.81 10.05
CA THR A 11 -1.66 2.42 10.05
C THR A 11 -1.18 2.08 8.65
N TYR A 12 -1.93 1.28 7.87
CA TYR A 12 -1.58 1.00 6.48
C TYR A 12 -1.55 2.28 5.64
N ILE A 13 -2.61 3.09 5.71
CA ILE A 13 -2.69 4.32 4.92
C ILE A 13 -1.69 5.37 5.39
N GLY A 14 -1.45 5.48 6.70
CA GLY A 14 -0.38 6.30 7.24
C GLY A 14 0.99 5.88 6.69
N LEU A 15 1.29 4.59 6.68
CA LEU A 15 2.53 4.05 6.10
C LEU A 15 2.63 4.36 4.60
N VAL A 16 1.59 4.11 3.82
CA VAL A 16 1.55 4.37 2.37
C VAL A 16 1.73 5.87 2.07
N THR A 17 1.04 6.74 2.80
CA THR A 17 1.14 8.19 2.64
C THR A 17 2.55 8.68 3.02
N ILE A 18 3.09 8.27 4.17
CA ILE A 18 4.41 8.71 4.63
C ILE A 18 5.51 8.18 3.70
N ALA A 19 5.49 6.88 3.36
CA ALA A 19 6.46 6.28 2.46
C ALA A 19 6.36 6.87 1.04
N GLY A 20 5.14 7.08 0.54
CA GLY A 20 4.91 7.72 -0.76
C GLY A 20 5.45 9.14 -0.80
N PHE A 21 5.20 9.95 0.23
CA PHE A 21 5.75 11.31 0.32
C PHE A 21 7.28 11.31 0.43
N TRP A 22 7.82 10.46 1.28
CA TRP A 22 9.27 10.35 1.52
C TRP A 22 10.02 9.94 0.25
N GLY A 23 9.57 8.85 -0.40
CA GLY A 23 10.21 8.31 -1.60
C GLY A 23 10.01 9.20 -2.85
N ALA A 24 8.90 9.94 -2.94
CA ALA A 24 8.67 10.85 -4.06
C ALA A 24 9.46 12.16 -3.95
N PHE A 25 9.52 12.77 -2.76
CA PHE A 25 9.96 14.16 -2.62
C PHE A 25 11.20 14.36 -1.74
N ILE A 26 11.45 13.51 -0.74
CA ILE A 26 12.50 13.74 0.26
C ILE A 26 13.79 13.01 -0.12
N ASN A 27 13.79 11.68 -0.04
CA ASN A 27 15.02 10.91 -0.23
C ASN A 27 14.73 9.53 -0.85
N PRO A 28 14.65 9.44 -2.19
CA PRO A 28 14.47 8.16 -2.88
C PRO A 28 15.67 7.21 -2.70
N TYR A 29 16.88 7.74 -2.52
CA TYR A 29 18.09 6.91 -2.41
C TYR A 29 18.08 6.06 -1.14
N PHE A 30 17.55 6.61 -0.04
CA PHE A 30 17.37 5.86 1.20
C PHE A 30 16.44 4.65 1.00
N ASP A 31 15.34 4.83 0.25
CA ASP A 31 14.44 3.72 -0.06
C ASP A 31 15.11 2.68 -0.95
N PHE A 32 15.96 3.09 -1.91
CA PHE A 32 16.73 2.18 -2.74
C PHE A 32 17.69 1.30 -1.93
N ASP A 33 18.39 1.89 -0.97
CA ASP A 33 19.27 1.17 -0.06
C ASP A 33 18.47 0.23 0.86
N LEU A 34 17.47 0.76 1.56
CA LEU A 34 16.70 0.00 2.56
C LEU A 34 15.88 -1.15 1.94
N LEU A 35 15.20 -0.89 0.82
CA LEU A 35 14.24 -1.84 0.24
C LEU A 35 14.90 -2.75 -0.78
N PHE A 36 15.78 -2.21 -1.62
CA PHE A 36 16.37 -2.92 -2.75
C PHE A 36 17.83 -3.33 -2.51
N HIS A 37 18.46 -2.85 -1.42
CA HIS A 37 19.89 -3.05 -1.16
C HIS A 37 20.73 -2.66 -2.39
N PHE A 38 20.32 -1.58 -3.05
CA PHE A 38 20.83 -1.14 -4.33
C PHE A 38 21.29 0.31 -4.24
N ASP A 39 22.50 0.59 -4.70
CA ASP A 39 23.01 1.94 -4.84
C ASP A 39 22.77 2.46 -6.27
N PRO A 40 21.85 3.42 -6.50
CA PRO A 40 21.61 3.98 -7.83
C PRO A 40 22.81 4.75 -8.40
N HIS A 41 23.81 5.11 -7.59
CA HIS A 41 24.99 5.86 -8.06
C HIS A 41 25.93 5.03 -8.94
N VAL A 42 25.81 3.69 -8.94
CA VAL A 42 26.59 2.82 -9.83
C VAL A 42 26.08 2.84 -11.27
N LEU A 43 24.87 3.37 -11.50
CA LEU A 43 24.29 3.50 -12.84
C LEU A 43 24.83 4.72 -13.56
N SER A 44 24.84 4.68 -14.90
CA SER A 44 25.09 5.86 -15.72
C SER A 44 24.07 6.97 -15.40
N ASP A 45 24.46 8.23 -15.56
CA ASP A 45 23.59 9.37 -15.21
C ASP A 45 22.23 9.30 -15.90
N HIS A 46 22.20 8.92 -17.18
CA HIS A 46 20.96 8.78 -17.94
C HIS A 46 20.05 7.67 -17.39
N ALA A 47 20.62 6.50 -17.04
CA ALA A 47 19.84 5.40 -16.46
C ALA A 47 19.35 5.75 -15.05
N ARG A 48 20.20 6.38 -14.23
CA ARG A 48 19.87 6.82 -12.87
C ARG A 48 18.73 7.83 -12.87
N ILE A 49 18.77 8.85 -13.74
CA ILE A 49 17.72 9.86 -13.84
C ILE A 49 16.39 9.22 -14.22
N ASN A 50 16.37 8.33 -15.22
CA ASN A 50 15.15 7.65 -15.64
C ASN A 50 14.59 6.75 -14.53
N LEU A 51 15.44 5.96 -13.87
CA LEU A 51 15.04 5.10 -12.77
C LEU A 51 14.42 5.92 -11.62
N LEU A 52 15.10 6.98 -11.17
CA LEU A 52 14.62 7.83 -10.09
C LEU A 52 13.33 8.57 -10.46
N SER A 53 13.19 9.00 -11.72
CA SER A 53 11.97 9.66 -12.21
C SER A 53 10.76 8.71 -12.17
N GLN A 54 10.92 7.49 -12.69
CA GLN A 54 9.88 6.46 -12.64
C GLN A 54 9.54 6.05 -11.20
N TYR A 55 10.56 5.87 -10.36
CA TYR A 55 10.38 5.55 -8.96
C TYR A 55 9.60 6.63 -8.21
N ARG A 56 9.97 7.90 -8.37
CA ARG A 56 9.25 9.03 -7.76
C ARG A 56 7.81 9.14 -8.23
N PHE A 57 7.56 8.86 -9.52
CA PHE A 57 6.20 8.83 -10.06
C PHE A 57 5.35 7.74 -9.40
N LEU A 58 5.87 6.52 -9.26
CA LEU A 58 5.17 5.42 -8.57
C LEU A 58 4.90 5.77 -7.11
N ARG A 59 5.88 6.34 -6.40
CA ARG A 59 5.69 6.81 -5.00
C ARG A 59 4.68 7.94 -4.88
N ALA A 60 4.60 8.84 -5.86
CA ALA A 60 3.58 9.89 -5.89
C ALA A 60 2.17 9.31 -6.11
N LEU A 61 2.02 8.23 -6.90
CA LEU A 61 0.75 7.51 -7.03
C LEU A 61 0.33 6.85 -5.71
N GLU A 62 1.27 6.24 -4.99
CA GLU A 62 1.02 5.69 -3.65
C GLU A 62 0.58 6.78 -2.67
N LEU A 63 1.27 7.91 -2.66
CA LEU A 63 0.87 9.08 -1.87
C LEU A 63 -0.56 9.54 -2.24
N GLY A 64 -0.85 9.65 -3.54
CA GLY A 64 -2.17 10.03 -4.03
C GLY A 64 -3.27 9.07 -3.56
N PHE A 65 -3.02 7.76 -3.61
CA PHE A 65 -3.94 6.76 -3.07
C PHE A 65 -4.11 6.89 -1.55
N GLY A 66 -3.02 7.11 -0.81
CA GLY A 66 -3.07 7.32 0.63
C GLY A 66 -3.88 8.55 1.00
N LEU A 67 -3.67 9.69 0.31
CA LEU A 67 -4.46 10.91 0.49
C LEU A 67 -5.94 10.69 0.15
N PHE A 68 -6.24 9.99 -0.95
CA PHE A 68 -7.61 9.60 -1.28
C PHE A 68 -8.25 8.80 -0.15
N ALA A 69 -7.54 7.82 0.40
CA ALA A 69 -8.06 7.00 1.48
C ALA A 69 -8.28 7.81 2.77
N LEU A 70 -7.38 8.74 3.10
CA LEU A 70 -7.56 9.65 4.25
C LEU A 70 -8.75 10.59 4.07
N LEU A 71 -8.92 11.19 2.89
CA LEU A 71 -10.02 12.11 2.62
C LEU A 71 -11.39 11.42 2.61
N PHE A 72 -11.46 10.21 2.06
CA PHE A 72 -12.70 9.45 1.93
C PHE A 72 -12.84 8.34 2.99
N TYR A 73 -12.12 8.43 4.11
CA TYR A 73 -12.07 7.35 5.12
C TYR A 73 -13.46 6.93 5.61
N GLN A 74 -14.35 7.89 5.90
CA GLN A 74 -15.73 7.60 6.32
C GLN A 74 -16.49 6.84 5.24
N LYS A 75 -16.40 7.32 3.99
CA LYS A 75 -17.06 6.69 2.84
C LYS A 75 -16.52 5.29 2.54
N ILE A 76 -15.25 5.02 2.82
CA ILE A 76 -14.66 3.68 2.65
C ILE A 76 -15.31 2.66 3.61
N PHE A 77 -15.76 3.07 4.79
CA PHE A 77 -16.44 2.19 5.73
C PHE A 77 -17.97 2.14 5.52
N GLU A 78 -18.57 3.21 5.01
CA GLU A 78 -20.02 3.34 4.89
C GLU A 78 -20.56 2.95 3.50
N VAL A 79 -19.85 3.31 2.43
CA VAL A 79 -20.32 3.19 1.04
C VAL A 79 -19.66 2.00 0.34
N ARG A 80 -20.48 1.13 -0.27
CA ARG A 80 -20.02 -0.09 -0.95
C ARG A 80 -18.96 0.18 -2.02
N THR A 81 -19.20 1.14 -2.88
CA THR A 81 -18.32 1.45 -4.02
C THR A 81 -16.92 1.88 -3.56
N PHE A 82 -16.83 2.76 -2.56
CA PHE A 82 -15.55 3.21 -2.02
C PHE A 82 -14.79 2.08 -1.31
N ASN A 83 -15.51 1.25 -0.56
CA ASN A 83 -14.90 0.10 0.10
C ASN A 83 -14.33 -0.93 -0.88
N ILE A 84 -15.08 -1.26 -1.94
CA ILE A 84 -14.61 -2.19 -2.96
C ILE A 84 -13.40 -1.59 -3.66
N LEU A 85 -13.45 -0.32 -4.05
CA LEU A 85 -12.30 0.34 -4.68
C LEU A 85 -11.06 0.27 -3.78
N PHE A 86 -11.20 0.60 -2.50
CA PHE A 86 -10.11 0.53 -1.53
C PHE A 86 -9.53 -0.89 -1.41
N LEU A 87 -10.40 -1.89 -1.18
CA LEU A 87 -9.98 -3.28 -1.01
C LEU A 87 -9.40 -3.87 -2.30
N THR A 88 -9.88 -3.45 -3.47
CA THR A 88 -9.32 -3.86 -4.76
C THR A 88 -7.93 -3.28 -4.93
N VAL A 89 -7.72 -1.99 -4.69
CA VAL A 89 -6.39 -1.38 -4.84
C VAL A 89 -5.39 -1.99 -3.86
N MET A 90 -5.77 -2.13 -2.59
CA MET A 90 -4.93 -2.80 -1.57
C MET A 90 -4.67 -4.27 -1.92
N GLY A 91 -5.70 -4.99 -2.37
CA GLY A 91 -5.60 -6.38 -2.80
C GLY A 91 -4.70 -6.57 -4.01
N SER A 92 -4.72 -5.65 -4.98
CA SER A 92 -3.82 -5.68 -6.13
C SER A 92 -2.36 -5.58 -5.73
N GLY A 93 -2.02 -4.80 -4.69
CA GLY A 93 -0.66 -4.74 -4.14
C GLY A 93 -0.20 -6.07 -3.55
N ILE A 94 -1.08 -6.72 -2.78
CA ILE A 94 -0.83 -8.07 -2.22
C ILE A 94 -0.62 -9.08 -3.35
N VAL A 95 -1.50 -9.09 -4.36
CA VAL A 95 -1.42 -9.99 -5.51
C VAL A 95 -0.13 -9.74 -6.27
N ALA A 96 0.25 -8.49 -6.54
CA ALA A 96 1.49 -8.16 -7.23
C ALA A 96 2.71 -8.74 -6.48
N ARG A 97 2.75 -8.63 -5.15
CA ARG A 97 3.83 -9.21 -4.33
C ARG A 97 3.83 -10.73 -4.33
N LEU A 98 2.67 -11.38 -4.35
CA LEU A 98 2.58 -12.83 -4.48
C LEU A 98 3.06 -13.31 -5.85
N VAL A 99 2.71 -12.58 -6.91
CA VAL A 99 3.20 -12.84 -8.27
C VAL A 99 4.72 -12.67 -8.33
N SER A 100 5.26 -11.59 -7.78
CA SER A 100 6.72 -11.38 -7.72
C SER A 100 7.44 -12.45 -6.91
N TRP A 101 6.87 -12.90 -5.78
CA TRP A 101 7.47 -14.01 -5.03
C TRP A 101 7.51 -15.29 -5.90
N TRP A 102 6.43 -15.58 -6.61
CA TRP A 102 6.38 -16.76 -7.48
C TRP A 102 7.29 -16.66 -8.71
N ALA A 103 7.39 -15.50 -9.35
CA ALA A 103 8.13 -15.30 -10.59
C ALA A 103 9.61 -14.94 -10.38
N ASP A 104 9.91 -14.07 -9.40
CA ASP A 104 11.23 -13.44 -9.23
C ASP A 104 12.05 -14.03 -8.06
N GLY A 105 11.42 -14.83 -7.18
CA GLY A 105 12.10 -15.56 -6.10
C GLY A 105 11.80 -15.04 -4.68
N GLN A 106 12.55 -15.49 -3.69
CA GLN A 106 12.26 -15.19 -2.27
C GLN A 106 12.51 -13.70 -1.94
N PRO A 107 11.48 -12.98 -1.46
CA PRO A 107 11.63 -11.59 -1.10
C PRO A 107 12.32 -11.43 0.27
N ASN A 108 12.88 -10.24 0.52
CA ASN A 108 13.49 -9.90 1.80
C ASN A 108 12.45 -9.97 2.95
N TYR A 109 12.93 -10.19 4.18
CA TYR A 109 12.13 -10.23 5.40
C TYR A 109 11.22 -9.02 5.59
N LEU A 110 11.69 -7.83 5.20
CA LEU A 110 10.91 -6.59 5.27
C LEU A 110 9.69 -6.65 4.33
N THR A 111 9.86 -7.18 3.12
CA THR A 111 8.76 -7.39 2.18
C THR A 111 7.77 -8.45 2.68
N LEU A 112 8.26 -9.53 3.31
CA LEU A 112 7.40 -10.55 3.94
C LEU A 112 6.59 -9.97 5.11
N PHE A 113 7.19 -9.08 5.91
CA PHE A 113 6.49 -8.37 6.97
C PHE A 113 5.36 -7.51 6.40
N PHE A 114 5.65 -6.66 5.40
CA PHE A 114 4.62 -5.82 4.79
C PHE A 114 3.53 -6.65 4.10
N LEU A 115 3.88 -7.74 3.42
CA LEU A 115 2.91 -8.66 2.80
C LEU A 115 1.98 -9.27 3.85
N SER A 116 2.55 -9.77 4.95
CA SER A 116 1.75 -10.38 6.04
C SER A 116 0.85 -9.32 6.69
N TYR A 117 1.37 -8.13 6.92
CA TYR A 117 0.66 -7.02 7.52
C TYR A 117 -0.52 -6.55 6.66
N GLU A 118 -0.27 -6.36 5.36
CA GLU A 118 -1.29 -5.98 4.39
C GLU A 118 -2.35 -7.06 4.24
N LEU A 119 -1.96 -8.34 4.17
CA LEU A 119 -2.91 -9.45 4.08
C LEU A 119 -3.83 -9.51 5.31
N LEU A 120 -3.27 -9.37 6.52
CA LEU A 120 -4.06 -9.31 7.75
C LEU A 120 -5.00 -8.10 7.76
N GLY A 121 -4.49 -6.91 7.42
CA GLY A 121 -5.31 -5.70 7.33
C GLY A 121 -6.45 -5.83 6.33
N TRP A 122 -6.15 -6.36 5.14
CA TRP A 122 -7.11 -6.60 4.07
C TRP A 122 -8.22 -7.57 4.51
N ILE A 123 -7.87 -8.71 5.10
CA ILE A 123 -8.82 -9.70 5.62
C ILE A 123 -9.69 -9.10 6.73
N VAL A 124 -9.09 -8.39 7.69
CA VAL A 124 -9.82 -7.79 8.82
C VAL A 124 -10.81 -6.74 8.34
N ILE A 125 -10.41 -5.87 7.41
CA ILE A 125 -11.28 -4.84 6.85
C ILE A 125 -12.40 -5.49 6.03
N PHE A 126 -12.09 -6.48 5.20
CA PHE A 126 -13.07 -7.22 4.41
C PHE A 126 -14.14 -7.91 5.27
N ILE A 127 -13.72 -8.67 6.31
CA ILE A 127 -14.66 -9.35 7.21
C ILE A 127 -15.54 -8.34 7.94
N TYR A 128 -14.95 -7.24 8.43
CA TYR A 128 -15.69 -6.21 9.14
C TYR A 128 -16.74 -5.56 8.23
N THR A 129 -16.35 -5.11 7.03
CA THR A 129 -17.27 -4.44 6.11
C THR A 129 -18.34 -5.38 5.58
N HIS A 130 -18.04 -6.67 5.42
CA HIS A 130 -19.03 -7.67 5.03
C HIS A 130 -20.03 -7.97 6.15
N LYS A 131 -19.59 -8.06 7.42
CA LYS A 131 -20.48 -8.29 8.58
C LYS A 131 -21.39 -7.10 8.85
N THR A 132 -20.85 -5.88 8.85
CA THR A 132 -21.61 -4.65 9.08
C THR A 132 -22.70 -4.44 8.02
N ARG A 133 -22.45 -4.85 6.77
CA ARG A 133 -23.47 -4.78 5.70
C ARG A 133 -24.58 -5.80 5.84
N LYS A 134 -24.27 -7.04 6.25
CA LYS A 134 -25.31 -8.07 6.45
C LYS A 134 -26.31 -7.64 7.53
N GLN A 135 -25.84 -6.97 8.58
CA GLN A 135 -26.70 -6.42 9.65
C GLN A 135 -27.54 -5.20 9.24
N GLY A 136 -27.16 -4.49 8.17
CA GLY A 136 -27.91 -3.35 7.64
C GLY A 136 -28.90 -3.68 6.52
N ALA A 137 -28.84 -4.90 5.97
CA ALA A 137 -29.80 -5.40 4.96
C ALA A 137 -30.96 -6.19 5.59
N ASP A 138 -30.85 -6.55 6.88
CA ASP A 138 -31.91 -7.20 7.69
C ASP A 138 -32.72 -6.17 8.53
N ARG A 139 -32.67 -4.89 8.17
CA ARG A 139 -33.51 -3.79 8.72
C ARG A 139 -34.21 -3.08 7.57
#